data_AF-A0A261XZI8-F1
#
_entry.id   AF-A0A261XZI8-F1
#
_cell.length_a   1.000
_cell.length_b   1.000
_cell.length_c   1.000
_cell.angle_alpha   90.00
_cell.angle_beta   90.00
_cell.angle_gamma   90.00
#
_symmetry.space_group_name_H-M   'P 1'
#
loop_
_entity.id
_entity.type
_entity.pdbx_description
1 polymer ?
#
loop_
_entity_poly.entity_id
_entity_poly.type
_entity_poly.pdbx_seq_one_letter_code
_entity_poly.pdbx_strand_id
1 'polypeptide(L)'
;MLLIRSLRTLRHVQDSSINSIPKIANHKTMPANKLHPKTLVIERKAPANGIFDEQDYIISMPRISANEFYLQYPRGTYTAARTVQKTSIMSFDVHLARLASSLTLMHFNPENCNDYVESSEASRALNRLRDTKILETVLVPMVRKGMTEYYKEVEEDVFGEEQETKVSILIGYDFKVHELIMASHFTPLAGPPRGSVKVELRGHPRSTAAAKDTAWVRERQALEEKRGHDVNEVVLSDAATGTIYEGLSSNFFTLVNSDERPFIQTAPPPHVLSGTVMQLVMDVCKEENIEVRLEFPRLQDGIAGNWLGAFVTSTSRLVLPIRQMAIPQDEHDHEDLCPTGTCITFPANQPHPIIERIRARVREHVVSRAFKIL
;
A
#
# COMPACT_ATOMS: atom_id res chain seq x y z
N MET A 1 37.17 13.35 82.83
CA MET A 1 36.94 13.76 81.43
C MET A 1 35.74 12.98 80.92
N LEU A 2 34.47 13.36 81.20
CA LEU A 2 33.72 14.56 80.75
C LEU A 2 33.81 14.66 79.21
N LEU A 3 32.72 14.62 78.43
CA LEU A 3 31.43 15.25 78.66
C LEU A 3 30.29 14.55 77.88
N ILE A 4 29.19 14.28 78.59
CA ILE A 4 27.83 14.12 78.07
C ILE A 4 27.19 15.53 78.01
N ARG A 5 26.52 15.87 76.90
CA ARG A 5 25.46 16.91 76.71
C ARG A 5 25.28 17.07 75.18
N SER A 6 24.12 17.29 74.57
CA SER A 6 22.81 17.74 75.04
C SER A 6 21.78 17.45 73.94
N LEU A 7 20.54 17.15 74.38
CA LEU A 7 19.30 17.25 73.60
C LEU A 7 19.11 18.65 73.01
N ARG A 8 18.48 18.74 71.82
CA ARG A 8 17.49 19.76 71.44
C ARG A 8 16.74 19.41 70.14
N THR A 9 15.45 19.09 70.33
CA THR A 9 14.27 19.57 69.60
C THR A 9 14.17 19.48 68.06
N LEU A 10 13.28 18.59 67.63
CA LEU A 10 12.15 18.83 66.70
C LEU A 10 12.27 19.98 65.70
N ARG A 11 12.27 19.65 64.40
CA ARG A 11 11.25 20.13 63.44
C ARG A 11 11.14 19.18 62.25
N HIS A 12 9.91 18.76 62.00
CA HIS A 12 9.46 18.03 60.82
C HIS A 12 9.86 18.73 59.52
N VAL A 13 10.55 18.01 58.65
CA VAL A 13 10.34 18.08 57.20
C VAL A 13 10.38 16.63 56.71
N GLN A 14 9.21 16.06 56.44
CA GLN A 14 9.11 14.81 55.70
C GLN A 14 9.49 15.09 54.24
N ASP A 15 10.74 14.80 53.89
CA ASP A 15 11.13 14.59 52.50
C ASP A 15 10.49 13.28 52.02
N SER A 16 9.46 13.42 51.19
CA SER A 16 8.81 12.32 50.48
C SER A 16 9.06 12.52 48.99
N SER A 17 10.16 11.96 48.49
CA SER A 17 10.54 12.16 47.09
C SER A 17 11.50 11.10 46.55
N ILE A 18 11.18 9.80 46.67
CA ILE A 18 11.72 8.79 45.75
C ILE A 18 10.62 7.79 45.37
N ASN A 19 10.45 7.62 44.05
CA ASN A 19 9.60 6.68 43.30
C ASN A 19 8.17 7.10 42.97
N SER A 20 8.02 8.22 42.26
CA SER A 20 6.93 8.40 41.28
C SER A 20 7.42 7.98 39.89
N ILE A 21 6.99 6.78 39.47
CA ILE A 21 7.02 6.34 38.08
C ILE A 21 6.24 7.37 37.25
N PRO A 22 6.77 7.91 36.14
CA PRO A 22 6.01 8.82 35.31
C PRO A 22 4.81 8.09 34.72
N LYS A 23 3.62 8.50 35.17
CA LYS A 23 2.34 8.13 34.56
C LYS A 23 2.41 8.46 33.09
N ILE A 24 2.36 7.43 32.25
CA ILE A 24 2.17 7.53 30.80
C ILE A 24 0.97 8.45 30.59
N ALA A 25 1.24 9.60 29.98
CA ALA A 25 0.22 10.60 29.71
C ALA A 25 -0.87 9.98 28.83
N ASN A 26 -2.10 10.13 29.32
CA ASN A 26 -3.34 9.68 28.71
C ASN A 26 -3.32 9.74 27.18
N HIS A 27 -3.55 8.58 26.56
CA HIS A 27 -4.11 8.50 25.22
C HIS A 27 -5.29 9.48 25.15
N LYS A 28 -5.12 10.58 24.40
CA LYS A 28 -6.26 11.33 23.91
C LYS A 28 -7.06 10.38 23.04
N THR A 29 -8.19 9.98 23.59
CA THR A 29 -9.24 9.23 22.94
C THR A 29 -9.55 9.91 21.61
N MET A 30 -9.27 9.19 20.52
CA MET A 30 -9.83 9.48 19.20
C MET A 30 -11.35 9.62 19.33
N PRO A 31 -11.99 10.57 18.63
CA PRO A 31 -13.44 10.74 18.71
C PRO A 31 -14.14 9.43 18.29
N ALA A 32 -14.92 8.88 19.22
CA ALA A 32 -15.79 7.73 19.01
C ALA A 32 -16.96 8.13 18.10
N ASN A 33 -16.79 7.98 16.78
CA ASN A 33 -17.79 7.46 15.82
C ASN A 33 -17.35 7.75 14.38
N LYS A 34 -16.45 6.92 13.87
CA LYS A 34 -16.60 6.35 12.52
C LYS A 34 -16.31 4.88 12.68
N LEU A 35 -17.33 4.07 13.00
CA LEU A 35 -17.15 2.62 12.86
C LEU A 35 -16.64 2.39 11.43
N HIS A 36 -15.56 1.63 11.27
CA HIS A 36 -15.14 1.21 9.93
C HIS A 36 -16.36 0.60 9.21
N PRO A 37 -16.48 0.81 7.89
CA PRO A 37 -17.57 0.22 7.12
C PRO A 37 -17.61 -1.29 7.37
N LYS A 38 -18.77 -1.92 7.16
CA LYS A 38 -18.87 -3.38 7.18
C LYS A 38 -17.79 -3.96 6.26
N THR A 39 -16.94 -4.83 6.82
CA THR A 39 -15.94 -5.58 6.06
C THR A 39 -16.09 -7.07 6.35
N LEU A 40 -15.61 -7.90 5.43
CA LEU A 40 -15.60 -9.35 5.56
C LEU A 40 -14.18 -9.86 5.38
N VAL A 41 -13.77 -10.81 6.20
CA VAL A 41 -12.55 -11.61 6.01
C VAL A 41 -12.97 -13.06 5.82
N ILE A 42 -12.48 -13.67 4.74
CA ILE A 42 -12.52 -15.12 4.53
C ILE A 42 -11.08 -15.62 4.58
N GLU A 43 -10.83 -16.67 5.37
CA GLU A 43 -9.52 -17.30 5.46
C GLU A 43 -9.62 -18.81 5.32
N ARG A 44 -8.52 -19.42 4.88
CA ARG A 44 -8.31 -20.86 4.86
C ARG A 44 -6.86 -21.17 5.18
N LYS A 45 -6.67 -22.28 5.89
CA LYS A 45 -5.35 -22.75 6.32
C LYS A 45 -5.11 -24.15 5.76
N ALA A 46 -3.85 -24.47 5.53
CA ALA A 46 -3.45 -25.82 5.13
C ALA A 46 -2.16 -26.19 5.87
N PRO A 47 -1.97 -27.47 6.21
CA PRO A 47 -0.71 -27.93 6.78
C PRO A 47 0.43 -27.82 5.75
N ALA A 48 1.66 -28.09 6.19
CA ALA A 48 2.89 -27.99 5.38
C ALA A 48 2.92 -28.83 4.07
N ASN A 49 1.92 -29.68 3.82
CA ASN A 49 1.75 -30.37 2.53
C ASN A 49 1.13 -29.47 1.43
N GLY A 50 0.64 -28.27 1.79
CA GLY A 50 0.06 -27.30 0.87
C GLY A 50 -1.26 -27.75 0.24
N ILE A 51 -1.94 -28.73 0.82
CA ILE A 51 -3.25 -29.23 0.37
C ILE A 51 -4.32 -28.63 1.26
N PHE A 52 -5.27 -27.93 0.64
CA PHE A 52 -6.42 -27.38 1.33
C PHE A 52 -7.59 -28.35 1.25
N ASP A 53 -8.33 -28.48 2.35
CA ASP A 53 -9.64 -29.12 2.33
C ASP A 53 -10.62 -28.23 1.53
N GLU A 54 -11.54 -28.85 0.80
CA GLU A 54 -12.37 -28.18 -0.20
C GLU A 54 -13.43 -27.24 0.42
N GLN A 55 -13.66 -27.28 1.74
CA GLN A 55 -14.76 -26.56 2.40
C GLN A 55 -14.44 -25.80 3.69
N ASP A 56 -13.19 -25.75 4.14
CA ASP A 56 -12.83 -25.09 5.41
C ASP A 56 -12.51 -23.59 5.21
N TYR A 57 -13.56 -22.80 4.97
CA TYR A 57 -13.47 -21.35 5.04
C TYR A 57 -13.90 -20.84 6.42
N ILE A 58 -13.02 -20.12 7.09
CA ILE A 58 -13.37 -19.34 8.28
C ILE A 58 -13.77 -17.95 7.80
N ILE A 59 -15.00 -17.55 8.10
CA ILE A 59 -15.53 -16.23 7.73
C ILE A 59 -15.73 -15.41 9.00
N SER A 60 -15.29 -14.16 8.97
CA SER A 60 -15.51 -13.19 10.04
C SER A 60 -15.84 -11.81 9.46
N MET A 61 -16.47 -10.97 10.28
CA MET A 61 -16.90 -9.63 9.90
C MET A 61 -16.23 -8.56 10.78
N PRO A 62 -14.89 -8.45 10.73
CA PRO A 62 -14.19 -7.44 11.51
C PRO A 62 -14.52 -6.03 10.99
N ARG A 63 -14.13 -5.01 11.75
CA ARG A 63 -14.22 -3.61 11.32
C ARG A 63 -12.81 -3.02 11.27
N ILE A 64 -12.07 -3.44 10.25
CA ILE A 64 -10.65 -3.12 10.08
C ILE A 64 -10.35 -2.59 8.67
N SER A 65 -9.31 -1.78 8.55
CA SER A 65 -8.74 -1.34 7.29
C SER A 65 -7.96 -2.46 6.60
N ALA A 66 -7.64 -2.28 5.32
CA ALA A 66 -6.80 -3.22 4.59
C ALA A 66 -5.37 -3.31 5.16
N ASN A 67 -4.82 -2.21 5.70
CA ASN A 67 -3.50 -2.25 6.33
C ASN A 67 -3.56 -3.07 7.62
N GLU A 68 -4.53 -2.83 8.49
CA GLU A 68 -4.74 -3.62 9.71
C GLU A 68 -4.94 -5.11 9.40
N PHE A 69 -5.72 -5.44 8.35
CA PHE A 69 -5.86 -6.80 7.86
C PHE A 69 -4.50 -7.45 7.55
N TYR A 70 -3.63 -6.82 6.75
CA TYR A 70 -2.32 -7.40 6.45
C TYR A 70 -1.44 -7.54 7.70
N LEU A 71 -1.55 -6.61 8.64
CA LEU A 71 -0.72 -6.59 9.84
C LEU A 71 -1.07 -7.71 10.83
N GLN A 72 -2.30 -8.24 10.79
CA GLN A 72 -2.77 -9.36 11.62
C GLN A 72 -2.17 -10.73 11.25
N TYR A 73 -1.66 -10.87 10.03
CA TYR A 73 -1.07 -12.14 9.54
C TYR A 73 0.47 -12.11 9.58
N PRO A 74 1.13 -13.27 9.62
CA PRO A 74 2.57 -13.38 9.39
C PRO A 74 3.00 -12.77 8.05
N ARG A 75 4.31 -12.56 7.88
CA ARG A 75 4.86 -12.05 6.61
C ARG A 75 4.43 -12.96 5.45
N GLY A 76 3.78 -12.34 4.47
CA GLY A 76 3.31 -12.97 3.26
C GLY A 76 3.38 -12.04 2.05
N THR A 77 3.05 -12.60 0.88
CA THR A 77 2.73 -11.77 -0.29
C THR A 77 1.29 -11.29 -0.19
N TYR A 78 1.00 -10.16 -0.81
CA TYR A 78 -0.37 -9.66 -0.89
C TYR A 78 -0.69 -9.03 -2.25
N THR A 79 -1.96 -8.83 -2.52
CA THR A 79 -2.44 -7.97 -3.61
C THR A 79 -3.69 -7.23 -3.19
N ALA A 80 -3.92 -6.06 -3.79
CA ALA A 80 -5.15 -5.30 -3.64
C ALA A 80 -5.74 -5.05 -5.02
N ALA A 81 -6.96 -5.54 -5.23
CA ALA A 81 -7.71 -5.44 -6.45
C ALA A 81 -9.01 -4.63 -6.23
N ARG A 82 -9.62 -4.20 -7.32
CA ARG A 82 -10.94 -3.56 -7.31
C ARG A 82 -11.92 -4.41 -8.08
N THR A 83 -13.17 -4.41 -7.65
CA THR A 83 -14.25 -4.97 -8.46
C THR A 83 -14.62 -4.04 -9.62
N VAL A 84 -15.31 -4.62 -10.59
CA VAL A 84 -16.00 -3.98 -11.69
C VAL A 84 -17.42 -4.53 -11.71
N GLN A 85 -18.40 -3.63 -11.61
CA GLN A 85 -19.82 -3.92 -11.55
C GLN A 85 -20.16 -4.98 -10.47
N LYS A 86 -19.39 -5.02 -9.38
CA LYS A 86 -19.51 -5.99 -8.26
C LYS A 86 -19.42 -7.47 -8.62
N THR A 87 -19.31 -7.84 -9.90
CA THR A 87 -19.31 -9.25 -10.34
C THR A 87 -17.96 -9.72 -10.85
N SER A 88 -17.08 -8.79 -11.17
CA SER A 88 -15.78 -9.05 -11.77
C SER A 88 -14.68 -8.32 -10.99
N ILE A 89 -13.43 -8.71 -11.19
CA ILE A 89 -12.26 -8.03 -10.65
C ILE A 89 -11.39 -7.54 -11.81
N MET A 90 -10.97 -6.28 -11.78
CA MET A 90 -10.13 -5.68 -12.82
C MET A 90 -8.75 -6.37 -12.85
N SER A 91 -8.37 -6.90 -14.02
CA SER A 91 -7.06 -7.52 -14.28
C SER A 91 -6.67 -8.58 -13.24
N PHE A 92 -7.62 -9.44 -12.86
CA PHE A 92 -7.37 -10.43 -11.79
C PHE A 92 -6.32 -11.48 -12.17
N ASP A 93 -6.22 -11.83 -13.45
CA ASP A 93 -5.15 -12.61 -14.04
C ASP A 93 -3.75 -12.01 -13.74
N VAL A 94 -3.60 -10.70 -13.90
CA VAL A 94 -2.34 -9.99 -13.57
C VAL A 94 -2.10 -9.98 -12.06
N HIS A 95 -3.17 -9.86 -11.25
CA HIS A 95 -3.07 -9.96 -9.79
C HIS A 95 -2.61 -11.36 -9.33
N LEU A 96 -3.11 -12.43 -9.95
CA LEU A 96 -2.71 -13.82 -9.71
C LEU A 96 -1.25 -14.06 -10.10
N ALA A 97 -0.85 -13.63 -11.30
CA ALA A 97 0.52 -13.72 -11.76
C ALA A 97 1.47 -13.00 -10.79
N ARG A 98 1.09 -11.81 -10.30
CA ARG A 98 1.92 -11.06 -9.34
C ARG A 98 2.03 -11.74 -7.97
N LEU A 99 0.96 -12.36 -7.46
CA LEU A 99 1.02 -13.14 -6.22
C LEU A 99 2.00 -14.32 -6.39
N ALA A 100 1.87 -15.09 -7.47
CA ALA A 100 2.75 -16.22 -7.78
C ALA A 100 4.22 -15.78 -7.94
N SER A 101 4.49 -14.69 -8.67
CA SER A 101 5.83 -14.13 -8.81
C SER A 101 6.39 -13.63 -7.47
N SER A 102 5.57 -12.97 -6.65
CA SER A 102 6.01 -12.51 -5.32
C SER A 102 6.33 -13.68 -4.39
N LEU A 103 5.56 -14.77 -4.41
CA LEU A 103 5.87 -16.01 -3.70
C LEU A 103 7.19 -16.65 -4.14
N THR A 104 7.62 -16.40 -5.39
CA THR A 104 8.89 -16.90 -5.93
C THR A 104 10.05 -15.99 -5.53
N LEU A 105 9.84 -14.68 -5.48
CA LEU A 105 10.87 -13.68 -5.13
C LEU A 105 11.13 -13.58 -3.62
N MET A 106 10.17 -13.99 -2.78
CA MET A 106 10.28 -13.91 -1.34
C MET A 106 10.88 -15.18 -0.75
N HIS A 107 11.77 -15.03 0.24
CA HIS A 107 12.21 -16.13 1.09
C HIS A 107 11.44 -16.14 2.40
N PHE A 108 10.78 -17.27 2.68
CA PHE A 108 9.99 -17.49 3.88
C PHE A 108 10.83 -18.25 4.91
N ASN A 109 11.23 -17.54 5.97
CA ASN A 109 12.03 -18.08 7.07
C ASN A 109 11.41 -17.68 8.43
N PRO A 110 11.62 -18.48 9.50
CA PRO A 110 11.22 -18.10 10.85
C PRO A 110 11.84 -16.77 11.28
N GLU A 111 11.14 -16.05 12.16
CA GLU A 111 11.69 -14.86 12.80
C GLU A 111 13.03 -15.21 13.49
N ASN A 112 14.09 -14.43 13.20
CA ASN A 112 15.49 -14.61 13.64
C ASN A 112 16.37 -15.59 12.83
N CYS A 113 15.86 -16.16 11.74
CA CYS A 113 16.67 -16.92 10.80
C CYS A 113 17.27 -15.96 9.74
N ASN A 114 18.58 -15.75 9.77
CA ASN A 114 19.32 -14.94 8.80
C ASN A 114 19.74 -15.73 7.55
N ASP A 115 19.15 -16.91 7.34
CA ASP A 115 19.49 -17.73 6.18
C ASP A 115 19.03 -17.04 4.90
N TYR A 116 19.94 -17.00 3.93
CA TYR A 116 19.64 -16.54 2.59
C TYR A 116 18.81 -17.56 1.80
N VAL A 117 18.60 -18.76 2.33
CA VAL A 117 17.84 -19.85 1.73
C VAL A 117 16.49 -19.97 2.42
N GLU A 118 15.43 -20.19 1.67
CA GLU A 118 14.09 -20.44 2.19
C GLU A 118 14.01 -21.78 2.96
N SER A 119 13.28 -21.78 4.07
CA SER A 119 12.97 -23.00 4.83
C SER A 119 12.33 -24.07 3.95
N SER A 120 12.87 -25.28 3.98
CA SER A 120 12.34 -26.43 3.22
C SER A 120 10.86 -26.72 3.48
N GLU A 121 10.38 -26.38 4.68
CA GLU A 121 9.00 -26.55 5.08
C GLU A 121 8.08 -25.55 4.38
N ALA A 122 8.40 -24.26 4.46
CA ALA A 122 7.66 -23.21 3.76
C ALA A 122 7.73 -23.38 2.25
N SER A 123 8.91 -23.79 1.73
CA SER A 123 9.10 -24.10 0.32
C SER A 123 8.14 -25.19 -0.13
N ARG A 124 8.04 -26.30 0.60
CA ARG A 124 7.10 -27.39 0.30
C ARG A 124 5.65 -26.93 0.31
N ALA A 125 5.26 -26.14 1.31
CA ALA A 125 3.90 -25.67 1.48
C ALA A 125 3.47 -24.69 0.37
N LEU A 126 4.36 -23.77 -0.02
CA LEU A 126 4.07 -22.70 -0.97
C LEU A 126 4.34 -23.07 -2.44
N ASN A 127 5.13 -24.12 -2.71
CA ASN A 127 5.61 -24.45 -4.06
C ASN A 127 4.48 -24.52 -5.10
N ARG A 128 3.35 -25.14 -4.75
CA ARG A 128 2.20 -25.26 -5.66
C ARG A 128 1.57 -23.91 -6.01
N LEU A 129 1.58 -22.95 -5.10
CA LEU A 129 0.99 -21.62 -5.30
C LEU A 129 1.91 -20.66 -6.08
N ARG A 130 3.16 -21.05 -6.36
CA ARG A 130 4.06 -20.34 -7.27
C ARG A 130 3.68 -20.54 -8.74
N ASP A 131 2.87 -21.55 -9.05
CA ASP A 131 2.25 -21.70 -10.35
C ASP A 131 0.95 -20.89 -10.42
N THR A 132 0.87 -19.95 -11.37
CA THR A 132 -0.28 -19.06 -11.51
C THR A 132 -1.59 -19.81 -11.79
N LYS A 133 -1.56 -20.89 -12.57
CA LYS A 133 -2.76 -21.67 -12.91
C LYS A 133 -3.27 -22.43 -11.69
N ILE A 134 -2.36 -23.05 -10.92
CA ILE A 134 -2.74 -23.72 -9.67
C ILE A 134 -3.29 -22.67 -8.68
N LEU A 135 -2.62 -21.54 -8.53
CA LEU A 135 -3.08 -20.46 -7.66
C LEU A 135 -4.48 -19.98 -8.06
N GLU A 136 -4.76 -19.82 -9.35
CA GLU A 136 -6.09 -19.47 -9.85
C GLU A 136 -7.16 -20.49 -9.44
N THR A 137 -6.91 -21.79 -9.65
CA THR A 137 -7.88 -22.85 -9.29
C THR A 137 -8.22 -22.86 -7.80
N VAL A 138 -7.28 -22.40 -6.98
CA VAL A 138 -7.38 -22.37 -5.52
C VAL A 138 -8.03 -21.07 -5.04
N LEU A 139 -7.62 -19.92 -5.58
CA LEU A 139 -7.96 -18.61 -5.06
C LEU A 139 -9.28 -18.07 -5.62
N VAL A 140 -9.61 -18.36 -6.88
CA VAL A 140 -10.86 -17.89 -7.50
C VAL A 140 -12.10 -18.39 -6.73
N PRO A 141 -12.22 -19.69 -6.35
CA PRO A 141 -13.35 -20.16 -5.54
C PRO A 141 -13.47 -19.47 -4.18
N MET A 142 -12.33 -19.24 -3.51
CA MET A 142 -12.28 -18.54 -2.22
C MET A 142 -12.76 -17.08 -2.35
N VAL A 143 -12.24 -16.36 -3.35
CA VAL A 143 -12.63 -14.97 -3.60
C VAL A 143 -14.10 -14.88 -4.01
N ARG A 144 -14.60 -15.81 -4.85
CA ARG A 144 -16.01 -15.92 -5.19
C ARG A 144 -16.87 -16.07 -3.95
N LYS A 145 -16.54 -17.03 -3.07
CA LYS A 145 -17.26 -17.27 -1.82
C LYS A 145 -17.25 -16.01 -0.94
N GLY A 146 -16.09 -15.38 -0.76
CA GLY A 146 -15.95 -14.15 0.02
C GLY A 146 -16.77 -12.98 -0.55
N MET A 147 -16.77 -12.77 -1.87
CA MET A 147 -17.60 -11.75 -2.53
C MET A 147 -19.09 -12.05 -2.35
N THR A 148 -19.52 -13.31 -2.54
CA THR A 148 -20.92 -13.71 -2.35
C THR A 148 -21.39 -13.43 -0.93
N GLU A 149 -20.63 -13.82 0.10
CA GLU A 149 -21.02 -13.56 1.48
C GLU A 149 -20.96 -12.07 1.82
N TYR A 150 -19.96 -11.35 1.30
CA TYR A 150 -19.84 -9.91 1.55
C TYR A 150 -21.04 -9.14 1.00
N TYR A 151 -21.47 -9.44 -0.22
CA TYR A 151 -22.60 -8.73 -0.83
C TYR A 151 -23.95 -9.06 -0.19
N LYS A 152 -24.16 -10.27 0.36
CA LYS A 152 -25.34 -10.54 1.19
C LYS A 152 -25.43 -9.57 2.37
N GLU A 153 -24.30 -9.30 3.03
CA GLU A 153 -24.23 -8.47 4.24
C GLU A 153 -24.35 -6.96 3.97
N VAL A 154 -23.98 -6.50 2.76
CA VAL A 154 -24.04 -5.08 2.39
C VAL A 154 -25.21 -4.69 1.48
N GLU A 155 -25.86 -5.64 0.79
CA GLU A 155 -27.11 -5.39 0.06
C GLU A 155 -28.29 -5.11 1.00
N GLU A 156 -28.23 -5.57 2.25
CA GLU A 156 -29.24 -5.28 3.29
C GLU A 156 -29.20 -3.82 3.79
N ASP A 157 -28.13 -3.06 3.52
CA ASP A 157 -28.01 -1.62 3.85
C ASP A 157 -28.23 -0.78 2.57
N VAL A 158 -29.50 -0.44 2.28
CA VAL A 158 -29.85 0.40 1.11
C VAL A 158 -29.41 1.86 1.32
N PHE A 159 -29.09 2.52 0.19
CA PHE A 159 -28.86 3.96 -0.06
C PHE A 159 -27.39 4.39 -0.29
N GLY A 160 -26.86 4.00 -1.45
CA GLY A 160 -25.73 4.67 -2.10
C GLY A 160 -25.30 3.94 -3.38
N GLU A 161 -25.26 4.65 -4.51
CA GLU A 161 -24.90 4.16 -5.85
C GLU A 161 -23.64 3.27 -5.88
N GLU A 162 -23.64 2.26 -6.78
CA GLU A 162 -22.49 1.67 -7.52
C GLU A 162 -21.11 1.59 -6.83
N GLN A 163 -21.05 1.44 -5.50
CA GLN A 163 -19.76 1.40 -4.83
C GLN A 163 -19.08 0.05 -5.07
N GLU A 164 -17.99 0.07 -5.82
CA GLU A 164 -17.11 -1.09 -6.00
C GLU A 164 -16.49 -1.53 -4.67
N THR A 165 -15.94 -2.73 -4.64
CA THR A 165 -15.28 -3.34 -3.48
C THR A 165 -13.78 -3.40 -3.72
N LYS A 166 -13.02 -3.11 -2.67
CA LYS A 166 -11.59 -3.40 -2.62
C LYS A 166 -11.42 -4.82 -2.10
N VAL A 167 -10.80 -5.67 -2.91
CA VAL A 167 -10.47 -7.06 -2.56
C VAL A 167 -8.98 -7.12 -2.22
N SER A 168 -8.66 -7.33 -0.95
CA SER A 168 -7.30 -7.43 -0.43
C SER A 168 -7.00 -8.90 -0.14
N ILE A 169 -5.97 -9.47 -0.76
CA ILE A 169 -5.65 -10.90 -0.65
C ILE A 169 -4.25 -11.04 -0.10
N LEU A 170 -4.05 -11.99 0.80
CA LEU A 170 -2.76 -12.34 1.40
C LEU A 170 -2.52 -13.85 1.29
N ILE A 171 -1.27 -14.23 0.99
CA ILE A 171 -0.78 -15.60 1.06
C ILE A 171 0.53 -15.60 1.85
N GLY A 172 0.60 -16.39 2.91
CA GLY A 172 1.77 -16.44 3.79
C GLY A 172 1.94 -17.79 4.45
N TYR A 173 3.03 -17.95 5.20
CA TYR A 173 3.31 -19.14 5.98
C TYR A 173 3.50 -18.76 7.45
N ASP A 174 2.79 -19.43 8.34
CA ASP A 174 2.93 -19.23 9.79
C ASP A 174 3.83 -20.29 10.39
N PHE A 175 5.05 -19.90 10.75
CA PHE A 175 6.03 -20.77 11.38
C PHE A 175 5.71 -21.13 12.84
N LYS A 176 4.75 -20.46 13.49
CA LYS A 176 4.35 -20.76 14.87
C LYS A 176 3.41 -21.96 14.92
N VAL A 177 2.55 -22.09 13.91
CA VAL A 177 1.57 -23.18 13.82
C VAL A 177 1.85 -24.15 12.66
N HIS A 178 2.89 -23.88 11.86
CA HIS A 178 3.32 -24.71 10.73
C HIS A 178 2.24 -24.84 9.64
N GLU A 179 1.60 -23.71 9.30
CA GLU A 179 0.47 -23.66 8.36
C GLU A 179 0.68 -22.63 7.25
N LEU A 180 0.29 -23.03 6.04
CA LEU A 180 0.01 -22.14 4.93
C LEU A 180 -1.29 -21.38 5.19
N ILE A 181 -1.27 -20.06 5.03
CA ILE A 181 -2.43 -19.20 5.22
C ILE A 181 -2.78 -18.50 3.91
N MET A 182 -4.05 -18.55 3.53
CA MET A 182 -4.62 -17.61 2.57
C MET A 182 -5.79 -16.88 3.21
N ALA A 183 -5.83 -15.57 3.01
CA ALA A 183 -6.89 -14.72 3.52
C ALA A 183 -7.30 -13.68 2.48
N SER A 184 -8.58 -13.34 2.43
CA SER A 184 -9.11 -12.26 1.60
C SER A 184 -10.03 -11.36 2.42
N HIS A 185 -9.81 -10.06 2.31
CA HIS A 185 -10.57 -9.00 2.98
C HIS A 185 -11.32 -8.15 1.96
N PHE A 186 -12.61 -7.94 2.20
CA PHE A 186 -13.55 -7.22 1.35
C PHE A 186 -14.03 -5.98 2.09
N THR A 187 -13.84 -4.82 1.47
CA THR A 187 -14.22 -3.52 2.05
C THR A 187 -14.74 -2.59 0.96
N PRO A 188 -15.64 -1.64 1.26
CA PRO A 188 -16.09 -0.69 0.26
C PRO A 188 -14.91 0.10 -0.31
N LEU A 189 -14.85 0.21 -1.63
CA LEU A 189 -13.87 1.04 -2.30
C LEU A 189 -14.40 2.47 -2.35
N ALA A 190 -13.81 3.36 -1.56
CA ALA A 190 -14.07 4.79 -1.75
C ALA A 190 -13.68 5.19 -3.18
N GLY A 191 -14.53 6.00 -3.82
CA GLY A 191 -14.21 6.56 -5.13
C GLY A 191 -12.91 7.37 -5.08
N PRO A 192 -12.17 7.47 -6.21
CA PRO A 192 -10.97 8.30 -6.24
C PRO A 192 -11.31 9.75 -5.88
N PRO A 193 -10.39 10.49 -5.22
CA PRO A 193 -10.58 11.91 -4.97
C PRO A 193 -10.96 12.66 -6.25
N ARG A 194 -11.85 13.65 -6.13
CA ARG A 194 -12.17 14.55 -7.24
C ARG A 194 -11.00 15.52 -7.45
N GLY A 195 -10.66 15.77 -8.71
CA GLY A 195 -9.57 16.69 -9.08
C GLY A 195 -8.18 16.13 -8.84
N SER A 196 -7.24 17.03 -8.56
CA SER A 196 -5.81 16.77 -8.37
C SER A 196 -5.41 16.78 -6.89
N VAL A 197 -4.39 16.02 -6.52
CA VAL A 197 -3.95 15.83 -5.14
C VAL A 197 -2.60 16.46 -4.81
N LYS A 198 -2.33 16.63 -3.52
CA LYS A 198 -1.01 16.92 -2.97
C LYS A 198 -0.29 15.61 -2.64
N VAL A 199 0.99 15.54 -2.95
CA VAL A 199 1.90 14.47 -2.53
C VAL A 199 3.09 15.07 -1.80
N GLU A 200 3.70 14.27 -0.94
CA GLU A 200 4.97 14.62 -0.28
C GLU A 200 6.08 13.71 -0.79
N LEU A 201 7.27 14.26 -0.97
CA LEU A 201 8.46 13.48 -1.22
C LEU A 201 9.11 13.15 0.13
N ARG A 202 9.15 11.87 0.50
CA ARG A 202 9.74 11.38 1.75
C ARG A 202 10.23 9.95 1.59
N GLY A 203 11.22 9.57 2.40
CA GLY A 203 11.66 8.19 2.54
C GLY A 203 12.39 7.64 1.32
N HIS A 204 12.93 6.44 1.50
CA HIS A 204 13.87 5.82 0.57
C HIS A 204 13.21 4.75 -0.30
N PRO A 205 13.82 4.38 -1.45
CA PRO A 205 13.32 3.31 -2.30
C PRO A 205 13.24 1.97 -1.57
N ARG A 206 12.32 1.11 -1.99
CA ARG A 206 12.13 -0.22 -1.40
C ARG A 206 13.33 -1.12 -1.71
N SER A 207 13.77 -1.90 -0.72
CA SER A 207 14.84 -2.90 -0.89
C SER A 207 14.47 -3.99 -1.91
N THR A 208 13.21 -4.45 -1.91
CA THR A 208 12.68 -5.45 -2.85
C THR A 208 11.39 -4.93 -3.49
N ALA A 209 11.51 -4.00 -4.44
CA ALA A 209 10.35 -3.35 -5.07
C ALA A 209 9.50 -4.32 -5.92
N ALA A 210 10.15 -5.28 -6.60
CA ALA A 210 9.49 -6.23 -7.50
C ALA A 210 8.51 -7.20 -6.82
N ALA A 211 8.70 -7.51 -5.53
CA ALA A 211 7.80 -8.37 -4.76
C ALA A 211 6.76 -7.53 -4.00
N LYS A 212 5.51 -7.97 -4.00
CA LYS A 212 4.45 -7.33 -3.20
C LYS A 212 4.37 -7.98 -1.82
N ASP A 213 5.32 -7.61 -0.98
CA ASP A 213 5.55 -8.16 0.35
C ASP A 213 4.85 -7.33 1.45
N THR A 214 4.20 -8.00 2.39
CA THR A 214 3.61 -7.39 3.59
C THR A 214 4.63 -6.76 4.53
N ALA A 215 5.92 -7.13 4.46
CA ALA A 215 6.99 -6.42 5.17
C ALA A 215 6.99 -4.92 4.83
N TRP A 216 6.74 -4.57 3.56
CA TRP A 216 6.63 -3.17 3.14
C TRP A 216 5.44 -2.45 3.80
N VAL A 217 4.33 -3.16 4.09
CA VAL A 217 3.18 -2.57 4.81
C VAL A 217 3.58 -2.19 6.23
N ARG A 218 4.47 -2.95 6.87
CA ARG A 218 5.01 -2.67 8.20
C ARG A 218 6.01 -1.51 8.14
N GLU A 219 6.97 -1.57 7.22
CA GLU A 219 8.03 -0.57 7.06
C GLU A 219 7.47 0.83 6.76
N ARG A 220 6.46 0.91 5.89
CA ARG A 220 5.90 2.22 5.47
C ARG A 220 4.99 2.87 6.51
N GLN A 221 4.63 2.21 7.61
CA GLN A 221 3.71 2.76 8.61
C GLN A 221 4.21 4.08 9.18
N ALA A 222 5.52 4.17 9.48
CA ALA A 222 6.13 5.41 9.97
C ALA A 222 6.04 6.57 8.96
N LEU A 223 6.08 6.27 7.65
CA LEU A 223 5.90 7.29 6.60
C LEU A 223 4.43 7.68 6.45
N GLU A 224 3.50 6.72 6.57
CA GLU A 224 2.05 7.00 6.56
C GLU A 224 1.64 7.88 7.75
N GLU A 225 2.24 7.69 8.93
CA GLU A 225 1.99 8.48 10.14
C GLU A 225 2.54 9.91 10.06
N LYS A 226 3.67 10.10 9.36
CA LYS A 226 4.27 11.43 9.12
C LYS A 226 3.59 12.21 7.99
N ARG A 227 2.84 11.53 7.12
CA ARG A 227 2.15 12.16 5.98
C ARG A 227 1.18 13.23 6.46
N GLY A 228 1.27 14.43 5.86
CA GLY A 228 0.34 15.52 6.15
C GLY A 228 -1.14 15.13 5.95
N HIS A 229 -2.04 15.71 6.74
CA HIS A 229 -3.48 15.38 6.68
C HIS A 229 -4.14 15.71 5.32
N ASP A 230 -3.62 16.73 4.60
CA ASP A 230 -4.09 17.11 3.26
C ASP A 230 -3.34 16.41 2.12
N VAL A 231 -2.44 15.49 2.45
CA VAL A 231 -1.56 14.79 1.50
C VAL A 231 -2.12 13.42 1.18
N ASN A 232 -2.24 13.14 -0.12
CA ASN A 232 -2.83 11.90 -0.59
C ASN A 232 -1.85 10.73 -0.61
N GLU A 233 -0.58 11.01 -0.89
CA GLU A 233 0.44 9.99 -1.09
C GLU A 233 1.82 10.53 -0.70
N VAL A 234 2.68 9.62 -0.23
CA VAL A 234 4.11 9.87 -0.09
C VAL A 234 4.82 9.19 -1.26
N VAL A 235 5.67 9.94 -1.96
CA VAL A 235 6.50 9.52 -3.08
C VAL A 235 7.93 9.31 -2.59
N LEU A 236 8.49 8.15 -2.92
CA LEU A 236 9.82 7.71 -2.51
C LEU A 236 10.88 8.23 -3.50
N SER A 237 12.01 8.64 -2.94
CA SER A 237 13.16 9.14 -3.69
C SER A 237 14.47 8.66 -3.11
N ASP A 238 15.50 8.64 -3.94
CA ASP A 238 16.88 8.56 -3.48
C ASP A 238 17.35 9.98 -3.11
N ALA A 239 17.66 10.15 -1.83
CA ALA A 239 18.12 11.39 -1.20
C ALA A 239 19.32 12.02 -1.92
N ALA A 240 20.34 11.21 -2.23
CA ALA A 240 21.61 11.67 -2.77
C ALA A 240 21.53 12.11 -4.24
N THR A 241 20.65 11.47 -5.02
CA THR A 241 20.59 11.65 -6.48
C THR A 241 19.34 12.36 -6.96
N GLY A 242 18.35 12.58 -6.08
CA GLY A 242 17.04 13.13 -6.44
C GLY A 242 16.21 12.22 -7.36
N THR A 243 16.60 10.95 -7.49
CA THR A 243 15.88 9.95 -8.31
C THR A 243 14.54 9.64 -7.68
N ILE A 244 13.44 9.75 -8.42
CA ILE A 244 12.10 9.43 -7.93
C ILE A 244 11.67 8.04 -8.44
N TYR A 245 11.07 7.25 -7.56
CA TYR A 245 10.73 5.86 -7.81
C TYR A 245 9.21 5.66 -7.94
N GLU A 246 8.54 5.48 -6.81
CA GLU A 246 7.11 5.18 -6.71
C GLU A 246 6.54 5.78 -5.43
N GLY A 247 5.22 5.79 -5.28
CA GLY A 247 4.58 6.10 -4.01
C GLY A 247 4.53 4.90 -3.07
N LEU A 248 4.18 5.11 -1.80
CA LEU A 248 4.05 4.02 -0.82
C LEU A 248 3.12 2.89 -1.28
N SER A 249 2.12 3.23 -2.10
CA SER A 249 1.10 2.32 -2.61
C SER A 249 0.70 2.57 -4.07
N SER A 250 1.51 3.31 -4.82
CA SER A 250 1.20 3.75 -6.18
C SER A 250 2.45 3.87 -7.04
N ASN A 251 2.33 3.86 -8.37
CA ASN A 251 3.41 4.26 -9.26
C ASN A 251 3.37 5.76 -9.51
N PHE A 252 4.51 6.39 -9.78
CA PHE A 252 4.64 7.82 -10.04
C PHE A 252 4.99 8.07 -11.52
N PHE A 253 4.38 9.11 -12.10
CA PHE A 253 4.56 9.50 -13.49
C PHE A 253 4.67 11.01 -13.62
N THR A 254 5.48 11.46 -14.58
CA THR A 254 5.58 12.86 -14.99
C THR A 254 5.31 12.99 -16.49
N LEU A 255 4.74 14.12 -16.88
CA LEU A 255 4.63 14.55 -18.27
C LEU A 255 5.73 15.58 -18.50
N VAL A 256 6.74 15.21 -19.28
CA VAL A 256 7.95 16.00 -19.48
C VAL A 256 7.81 16.84 -20.73
N ASN A 257 8.22 18.11 -20.65
CA ASN A 257 8.30 19.00 -21.79
C ASN A 257 9.50 18.61 -22.68
N SER A 258 9.33 18.70 -23.99
CA SER A 258 10.38 18.40 -24.97
C SER A 258 10.16 19.23 -26.23
N ASP A 259 11.24 19.49 -26.97
CA ASP A 259 11.22 20.31 -28.18
C ASP A 259 10.34 19.75 -29.30
N GLU A 260 10.18 18.41 -29.37
CA GLU A 260 9.32 17.76 -30.36
C GLU A 260 7.87 17.63 -29.87
N ARG A 261 7.68 16.81 -28.83
CA ARG A 261 6.37 16.55 -28.21
C ARG A 261 6.53 16.12 -26.76
N PRO A 262 5.58 16.46 -25.88
CA PRO A 262 5.60 15.96 -24.51
C PRO A 262 5.57 14.43 -24.45
N PHE A 263 6.29 13.86 -23.49
CA PHE A 263 6.31 12.42 -23.25
C PHE A 263 6.06 12.09 -21.77
N ILE A 264 5.60 10.88 -21.51
CA ILE A 264 5.39 10.36 -20.16
C ILE A 264 6.69 9.71 -19.68
N GLN A 265 7.08 9.97 -18.44
CA GLN A 265 8.24 9.39 -17.81
C GLN A 265 7.83 8.68 -16.50
N THR A 266 8.41 7.51 -16.24
CA THR A 266 8.19 6.74 -15.00
C THR A 266 9.38 5.81 -14.73
N ALA A 267 9.61 5.50 -13.46
CA ALA A 267 10.71 4.63 -13.05
C ALA A 267 10.59 3.21 -13.68
N PRO A 268 11.70 2.62 -14.14
CA PRO A 268 11.69 1.30 -14.77
C PRO A 268 11.54 0.15 -13.76
N PRO A 269 10.85 -0.94 -14.10
CA PRO A 269 11.05 -2.23 -13.44
C PRO A 269 12.52 -2.70 -13.58
N PRO A 270 13.08 -3.45 -12.61
CA PRO A 270 12.45 -3.96 -11.39
C PRO A 270 12.51 -3.00 -10.18
N HIS A 271 12.92 -1.75 -10.38
CA HIS A 271 13.13 -0.78 -9.28
C HIS A 271 11.83 -0.27 -8.64
N VAL A 272 10.71 -0.49 -9.32
CA VAL A 272 9.35 -0.20 -8.83
C VAL A 272 8.44 -1.39 -9.09
N LEU A 273 7.35 -1.48 -8.35
CA LEU A 273 6.38 -2.54 -8.56
C LEU A 273 5.57 -2.25 -9.83
N SER A 274 5.50 -3.19 -10.78
CA SER A 274 4.64 -3.04 -11.96
C SER A 274 3.15 -3.13 -11.57
N GLY A 275 2.53 -1.98 -11.31
CA GLY A 275 1.11 -1.87 -10.96
C GLY A 275 0.19 -2.25 -12.11
N THR A 276 -1.01 -2.76 -11.81
CA THR A 276 -2.01 -3.11 -12.85
C THR A 276 -2.50 -1.86 -13.58
N VAL A 277 -2.69 -0.76 -12.86
CA VAL A 277 -3.06 0.54 -13.47
C VAL A 277 -1.87 1.18 -14.20
N MET A 278 -0.64 0.97 -13.73
CA MET A 278 0.56 1.38 -14.48
C MET A 278 0.57 0.71 -15.86
N GLN A 279 0.34 -0.61 -15.93
CA GLN A 279 0.23 -1.33 -17.22
C GLN A 279 -0.89 -0.79 -18.11
N LEU A 280 -2.07 -0.50 -17.54
CA LEU A 280 -3.15 0.15 -18.28
C LEU A 280 -2.75 1.52 -18.84
N VAL A 281 -1.98 2.32 -18.09
CA VAL A 281 -1.44 3.60 -18.58
C VAL A 281 -0.48 3.35 -19.74
N MET A 282 0.41 2.35 -19.65
CA MET A 282 1.32 2.02 -20.76
C MET A 282 0.55 1.63 -22.03
N ASP A 283 -0.48 0.80 -21.89
CA ASP A 283 -1.32 0.35 -23.01
C ASP A 283 -2.07 1.52 -23.64
N VAL A 284 -2.71 2.37 -22.82
CA VAL A 284 -3.40 3.59 -23.28
C VAL A 284 -2.44 4.54 -23.98
N CYS A 285 -1.25 4.79 -23.43
CA CYS A 285 -0.27 5.66 -24.05
C CYS A 285 0.16 5.11 -25.42
N LYS A 286 0.38 3.80 -25.53
CA LYS A 286 0.71 3.14 -26.81
C LYS A 286 -0.41 3.32 -27.84
N GLU A 287 -1.67 3.09 -27.45
CA GLU A 287 -2.84 3.26 -28.33
C GLU A 287 -3.02 4.71 -28.81
N GLU A 288 -2.79 5.67 -27.92
CA GLU A 288 -2.93 7.10 -28.21
C GLU A 288 -1.65 7.72 -28.81
N ASN A 289 -0.63 6.92 -29.14
CA ASN A 289 0.68 7.35 -29.66
C ASN A 289 1.41 8.37 -28.76
N ILE A 290 1.19 8.28 -27.44
CA ILE A 290 1.91 9.04 -26.42
C ILE A 290 3.18 8.26 -26.05
N GLU A 291 4.33 8.89 -26.23
CA GLU A 291 5.61 8.28 -25.88
C GLU A 291 5.73 8.07 -24.37
N VAL A 292 6.21 6.90 -23.97
CA VAL A 292 6.55 6.59 -22.58
C VAL A 292 8.00 6.18 -22.46
N ARG A 293 8.76 6.87 -21.61
CA ARG A 293 10.14 6.53 -21.26
C ARG A 293 10.20 5.90 -19.88
N LEU A 294 10.73 4.69 -19.83
CA LEU A 294 11.00 3.95 -18.58
C LEU A 294 12.34 4.40 -18.00
N GLU A 295 12.39 5.64 -17.55
CA GLU A 295 13.55 6.32 -17.00
C GLU A 295 13.12 7.01 -15.70
N PHE A 296 14.01 7.04 -14.70
CA PHE A 296 13.67 7.67 -13.43
C PHE A 296 13.42 9.18 -13.59
N PRO A 297 12.25 9.69 -13.15
CA PRO A 297 12.07 11.14 -12.99
C PRO A 297 13.07 11.69 -11.98
N ARG A 298 13.64 12.87 -12.25
CA ARG A 298 14.58 13.55 -11.35
C ARG A 298 13.91 14.74 -10.69
N LEU A 299 14.10 14.88 -9.37
CA LEU A 299 13.60 16.01 -8.60
C LEU A 299 14.01 17.35 -9.21
N GLN A 300 15.25 17.46 -9.68
CA GLN A 300 15.80 18.68 -10.29
C GLN A 300 15.05 19.09 -11.56
N ASP A 301 14.59 18.14 -12.37
CA ASP A 301 13.79 18.44 -13.56
C ASP A 301 12.44 19.06 -13.17
N GLY A 302 11.82 18.54 -12.12
CA GLY A 302 10.59 19.11 -11.58
C GLY A 302 10.79 20.53 -11.03
N ILE A 303 11.88 20.77 -10.30
CA ILE A 303 12.25 22.09 -9.77
C ILE A 303 12.55 23.08 -10.90
N ALA A 304 13.23 22.63 -11.95
CA ALA A 304 13.56 23.44 -13.12
C ALA A 304 12.34 23.77 -14.01
N GLY A 305 11.16 23.20 -13.72
CA GLY A 305 9.94 23.43 -14.50
C GLY A 305 9.86 22.61 -15.79
N ASN A 306 10.63 21.52 -15.91
CA ASN A 306 10.63 20.66 -17.09
C ASN A 306 9.38 19.74 -17.13
N TRP A 307 8.60 19.68 -16.06
CA TRP A 307 7.37 18.88 -16.01
C TRP A 307 6.14 19.75 -16.30
N LEU A 308 5.37 19.36 -17.32
CA LEU A 308 4.06 19.94 -17.63
C LEU A 308 2.95 19.44 -16.70
N GLY A 309 3.18 18.31 -16.04
CA GLY A 309 2.25 17.69 -15.11
C GLY A 309 2.81 16.43 -14.46
N ALA A 310 2.15 15.94 -13.42
CA ALA A 310 2.48 14.65 -12.79
C ALA A 310 1.20 13.95 -12.32
N PHE A 311 1.27 12.63 -12.13
CA PHE A 311 0.19 11.84 -11.57
C PHE A 311 0.72 10.58 -10.88
N VAL A 312 -0.10 10.03 -9.99
CA VAL A 312 0.13 8.69 -9.41
C VAL A 312 -0.90 7.70 -9.92
N THR A 313 -0.56 6.42 -9.89
CA THR A 313 -1.47 5.35 -10.29
C THR A 313 -1.58 4.25 -9.24
N SER A 314 -2.81 3.80 -8.94
CA SER A 314 -3.02 2.61 -8.11
C SER A 314 -4.37 1.96 -8.41
N THR A 315 -4.53 0.67 -8.08
CA THR A 315 -5.79 -0.05 -8.31
C THR A 315 -7.00 0.66 -7.70
N SER A 316 -6.84 1.26 -6.53
CA SER A 316 -7.93 1.95 -5.84
C SER A 316 -8.28 3.32 -6.43
N ARG A 317 -7.27 4.07 -6.94
CA ARG A 317 -7.45 5.47 -7.36
C ARG A 317 -7.43 5.68 -8.87
N LEU A 318 -7.08 4.65 -9.64
CA LEU A 318 -6.77 4.74 -11.07
C LEU A 318 -5.67 5.79 -11.30
N VAL A 319 -5.81 6.64 -12.32
CA VAL A 319 -4.91 7.77 -12.60
C VAL A 319 -5.36 8.99 -11.80
N LEU A 320 -4.50 9.46 -10.90
CA LEU A 320 -4.78 10.59 -10.03
C LEU A 320 -3.77 11.72 -10.27
N PRO A 321 -4.18 12.83 -10.90
CA PRO A 321 -3.32 13.98 -11.15
C PRO A 321 -2.78 14.60 -9.86
N ILE A 322 -1.56 15.11 -9.92
CA ILE A 322 -0.92 15.85 -8.83
C ILE A 322 -1.01 17.34 -9.14
N ARG A 323 -1.47 18.15 -8.16
CA ARG A 323 -1.37 19.62 -8.21
C ARG A 323 -0.13 20.14 -7.50
N GLN A 324 0.39 19.37 -6.56
CA GLN A 324 1.47 19.81 -5.69
C GLN A 324 2.30 18.62 -5.23
N MET A 325 3.61 18.70 -5.42
CA MET A 325 4.59 17.83 -4.79
C MET A 325 5.44 18.68 -3.85
N ALA A 326 5.39 18.39 -2.55
CA ALA A 326 6.11 19.14 -1.53
C ALA A 326 7.23 18.31 -0.92
N ILE A 327 8.35 18.94 -0.61
CA ILE A 327 9.38 18.42 0.29
C ILE A 327 9.10 19.05 1.64
N PRO A 328 8.62 18.29 2.64
CA PRO A 328 8.22 18.85 3.92
C PRO A 328 9.37 19.53 4.66
N GLN A 329 9.06 20.48 5.54
CA GLN A 329 10.09 21.22 6.30
C GLN A 329 10.91 20.33 7.24
N ASP A 330 10.31 19.24 7.70
CA ASP A 330 10.95 18.24 8.55
C ASP A 330 11.73 17.17 7.77
N GLU A 331 11.72 17.24 6.43
CA GLU A 331 12.41 16.29 5.54
C GLU A 331 13.78 16.85 5.11
N HIS A 332 14.84 16.37 5.77
CA HIS A 332 16.20 16.90 5.60
C HIS A 332 17.05 16.06 4.61
N ASP A 333 16.51 14.94 4.12
CA ASP A 333 17.23 14.00 3.24
C ASP A 333 17.66 14.65 1.90
N HIS A 334 17.01 15.74 1.49
CA HIS A 334 17.24 16.40 0.20
C HIS A 334 17.95 17.77 0.29
N GLU A 335 18.48 18.16 1.45
CA GLU A 335 19.03 19.52 1.66
C GLU A 335 20.15 19.90 0.70
N ASP A 336 20.99 18.93 0.30
CA ASP A 336 22.07 19.15 -0.67
C ASP A 336 21.54 19.41 -2.10
N LEU A 337 20.31 19.00 -2.38
CA LEU A 337 19.68 19.11 -3.71
C LEU A 337 18.73 20.30 -3.82
N CYS A 338 18.03 20.62 -2.74
CA CYS A 338 17.11 21.75 -2.66
C CYS A 338 16.75 22.07 -1.20
N PRO A 339 16.35 23.32 -0.89
CA PRO A 339 15.89 23.67 0.45
C PRO A 339 14.66 22.86 0.90
N THR A 340 14.54 22.61 2.21
CA THR A 340 13.30 22.07 2.78
C THR A 340 12.12 23.03 2.54
N GLY A 341 10.92 22.49 2.41
CA GLY A 341 9.74 23.28 2.01
C GLY A 341 9.65 23.56 0.50
N THR A 342 10.59 23.09 -0.32
CA THR A 342 10.51 23.16 -1.78
C THR A 342 9.22 22.53 -2.29
N CYS A 343 8.60 23.16 -3.28
CA CYS A 343 7.29 22.80 -3.77
C CYS A 343 7.22 22.91 -5.29
N ILE A 344 6.89 21.80 -5.95
CA ILE A 344 6.59 21.75 -7.37
C ILE A 344 5.07 21.83 -7.51
N THR A 345 4.60 22.81 -8.26
CA THR A 345 3.15 23.08 -8.41
C THR A 345 2.72 22.97 -9.87
N PHE A 346 1.52 22.43 -10.06
CA PHE A 346 0.84 22.34 -11.35
C PHE A 346 -0.51 23.07 -11.28
N PRO A 347 -1.09 23.50 -12.41
CA PRO A 347 -2.38 24.17 -12.42
C PRO A 347 -3.48 23.37 -11.70
N ALA A 348 -3.99 23.91 -10.59
CA ALA A 348 -4.89 23.19 -9.70
C ALA A 348 -6.30 22.95 -10.28
N ASN A 349 -6.75 23.82 -11.20
CA ASN A 349 -8.12 23.79 -11.70
C ASN A 349 -8.30 22.89 -12.93
N GLN A 350 -7.22 22.51 -13.61
CA GLN A 350 -7.27 21.66 -14.79
C GLN A 350 -5.93 20.95 -15.00
N PRO A 351 -5.86 19.62 -14.80
CA PRO A 351 -4.69 18.86 -15.18
C PRO A 351 -4.42 18.96 -16.69
N HIS A 352 -3.16 18.78 -17.09
CA HIS A 352 -2.76 18.88 -18.49
C HIS A 352 -3.66 18.00 -19.39
N PRO A 353 -4.07 18.47 -20.60
CA PRO A 353 -4.99 17.71 -21.47
C PRO A 353 -4.56 16.27 -21.76
N ILE A 354 -3.26 16.02 -21.92
CA ILE A 354 -2.71 14.67 -22.09
C ILE A 354 -2.99 13.78 -20.86
N ILE A 355 -2.82 14.30 -19.64
CA ILE A 355 -3.08 13.55 -18.40
C ILE A 355 -4.59 13.29 -18.26
N GLU A 356 -5.45 14.26 -18.56
CA GLU A 356 -6.90 14.03 -18.54
C GLU A 356 -7.35 13.02 -19.61
N ARG A 357 -6.73 13.03 -20.79
CA ARG A 357 -6.96 12.03 -21.83
C ARG A 357 -6.58 10.63 -21.35
N ILE A 358 -5.38 10.45 -20.80
CA ILE A 358 -4.94 9.16 -20.21
C ILE A 358 -5.92 8.72 -19.13
N ARG A 359 -6.30 9.62 -18.23
CA ARG A 359 -7.24 9.34 -17.13
C ARG A 359 -8.61 8.90 -17.62
N ALA A 360 -9.15 9.53 -18.67
CA ALA A 360 -10.42 9.14 -19.27
C ALA A 360 -10.32 7.75 -19.92
N ARG A 361 -9.31 7.54 -20.76
CA ARG A 361 -9.11 6.27 -21.48
C ARG A 361 -8.81 5.09 -20.54
N VAL A 362 -8.07 5.31 -19.45
CA VAL A 362 -7.87 4.27 -18.42
C VAL A 362 -9.19 3.85 -17.78
N ARG A 363 -10.09 4.80 -17.47
CA ARG A 363 -11.41 4.47 -16.90
C ARG A 363 -12.25 3.60 -17.83
N GLU A 364 -12.22 3.88 -19.13
CA GLU A 364 -12.89 3.05 -20.14
C GLU A 364 -12.31 1.63 -20.17
N HIS A 365 -10.97 1.51 -20.06
CA HIS A 365 -10.28 0.23 -20.08
C HIS A 365 -10.50 -0.64 -18.83
N VAL A 366 -10.85 -0.05 -17.67
CA VAL A 366 -11.14 -0.81 -16.44
C VAL A 366 -12.18 -1.90 -16.71
N VAL A 367 -13.23 -1.59 -17.48
CA VAL A 367 -14.31 -2.52 -17.81
C VAL A 367 -13.83 -3.61 -18.78
N SER A 368 -13.02 -3.24 -19.78
CA SER A 368 -12.49 -4.18 -20.77
C SER A 368 -11.57 -5.27 -20.19
N ARG A 369 -10.97 -5.02 -19.02
CA ARG A 369 -10.09 -5.95 -18.29
C ARG A 369 -10.80 -6.67 -17.14
N ALA A 370 -12.13 -6.69 -17.12
CA ALA A 370 -12.90 -7.35 -16.09
C ALA A 370 -12.72 -8.88 -16.16
N PHE A 371 -12.21 -9.49 -15.10
CA PHE A 371 -12.17 -10.93 -14.91
C PHE A 371 -13.41 -11.37 -14.12
N LYS A 372 -14.26 -12.20 -14.71
CA LYS A 372 -15.52 -12.64 -14.11
C LYS A 372 -15.29 -13.52 -12.88
N ILE A 373 -15.92 -13.17 -11.75
CA ILE A 373 -15.83 -13.94 -10.50
C ILE A 373 -17.20 -14.51 -10.11
N LEU A 374 -18.22 -13.66 -9.97
CA LEU A 374 -19.59 -14.01 -9.58
C LEU A 374 -20.48 -14.35 -10.77
#